data_AF-G5ZWX2-F1
#
_entry.id   AF-G5ZWX2-F1
#
_cell.length_a   1.000
_cell.length_b   1.000
_cell.length_c   1.000
_cell.angle_alpha   90.00
_cell.angle_beta   90.00
_cell.angle_gamma   90.00
#
_symmetry.space_group_name_H-M   'P 1'
#
loop_
_entity.id
_entity.type
_entity.pdbx_description
1 polymer ?
#
loop_
_entity_poly.entity_id
_entity_poly.type
_entity_poly.pdbx_seq_one_letter_code
_entity_poly.pdbx_strand_id
1 'polypeptide(L)'
;MVNSKDIKVLIDGNEYVGWRSISAKTGISESLLRARVNRLGWSLSDAVNTPTSELGKTGNKISFREQEHSTQEEFVAAIANLSPFSKTTLKIKLGKLRKQNPDFTEQDLENLVFGKNEIKDEGGFVYLITSLQTGKQYVGITIRTIKERWKAHQSECGDERIQSPLKTEMREYGFDNFTIEQIGQSDNSKTLKALEKKEIQKRNTVFPNGLNSNIGGTLGARDVEVFEFEGIEYRSLSDLARKKGIEPSTLNQRINSYGMSLKEAVYFENDTTIEWKGGTFENLQSFCDALNLDYRRVISLRSANYSMSEIVERLTQLVTCPICGSEFKRKSSLHKFCSEKCKWKNTYHSKNMSDTQTGKPREVTYQGRIFPSIVSFCEEYGFRRTKMTQLLQKHGQDVSKAVSDYKNNAGNKRKLKFKGTEYPSVSNFCKELNLDRSAFSKSLIKFDGDVEKALEHYKNRKLRRE
;
A
#
# COMPACT_ATOMS: atom_id res chain seq x y z
N MET A 1 9.89 39.80 6.02
CA MET A 1 8.80 40.45 5.28
C MET A 1 8.95 41.94 5.44
N VAL A 2 9.00 42.71 4.35
CA VAL A 2 9.17 44.17 4.41
C VAL A 2 7.85 44.80 4.86
N ASN A 3 7.92 45.70 5.86
CA ASN A 3 6.75 46.35 6.44
C ASN A 3 6.12 47.34 5.45
N SER A 4 4.80 47.44 5.33
CA SER A 4 4.16 48.17 4.23
C SER A 4 4.37 49.68 4.25
N LYS A 5 4.85 50.23 5.38
CA LYS A 5 5.17 51.65 5.56
C LYS A 5 6.56 52.04 5.05
N ASP A 6 7.43 51.07 4.76
CA ASP A 6 8.83 51.29 4.34
C ASP A 6 9.02 51.17 2.82
N ILE A 7 7.91 51.04 2.07
CA ILE A 7 7.92 50.70 0.65
C ILE A 7 7.68 51.98 -0.13
N LYS A 8 8.75 52.55 -0.68
CA LYS A 8 8.73 53.83 -1.39
C LYS A 8 9.44 53.71 -2.72
N VAL A 9 8.82 54.23 -3.78
CA VAL A 9 9.42 54.29 -5.11
C VAL A 9 9.08 55.60 -5.79
N LEU A 10 10.04 56.16 -6.51
CA LEU A 10 9.88 57.33 -7.35
C LEU A 10 9.45 56.88 -8.75
N ILE A 11 8.29 57.36 -9.21
CA ILE A 11 7.77 57.09 -10.56
C ILE A 11 7.44 58.45 -11.17
N ASP A 12 8.02 58.76 -12.33
CA ASP A 12 7.84 60.05 -13.04
C ASP A 12 8.08 61.29 -12.14
N GLY A 13 9.07 61.22 -11.25
CA GLY A 13 9.42 62.32 -10.35
C GLY A 13 8.53 62.49 -9.10
N ASN A 14 7.54 61.61 -8.90
CA ASN A 14 6.65 61.64 -7.72
C ASN A 14 6.88 60.41 -6.82
N GLU A 15 6.94 60.62 -5.50
CA GLU A 15 7.12 59.54 -4.51
C GLU A 15 5.78 58.85 -4.20
N TYR A 16 5.74 57.53 -4.35
CA TYR A 16 4.59 56.69 -3.99
C TYR A 16 4.95 55.76 -2.84
N VAL A 17 4.11 55.77 -1.79
CA VAL A 17 4.34 55.04 -0.53
C VAL A 17 3.30 53.94 -0.34
N GLY A 18 3.77 52.70 -0.28
CA GLY A 18 2.99 51.51 -0.01
C GLY A 18 2.42 50.84 -1.27
N TRP A 19 2.18 49.53 -1.18
CA TRP A 19 1.77 48.69 -2.31
C TRP A 19 0.53 49.20 -3.04
N ARG A 20 -0.47 49.71 -2.30
CA ARG A 20 -1.74 50.17 -2.88
C ARG A 20 -1.57 51.39 -3.77
N SER A 21 -0.77 52.38 -3.36
CA SER A 21 -0.56 53.59 -4.19
C SER A 21 0.26 53.27 -5.43
N ILE A 22 1.26 52.41 -5.29
CA ILE A 22 2.12 51.96 -6.40
C ILE A 22 1.29 51.15 -7.40
N SER A 23 0.44 50.23 -6.93
CA SER A 23 -0.44 49.42 -7.77
C SER A 23 -1.44 50.29 -8.56
N ALA A 24 -2.06 51.27 -7.90
CA ALA A 24 -3.01 52.17 -8.54
C ALA A 24 -2.36 53.03 -9.65
N LYS A 25 -1.13 53.50 -9.43
CA LYS A 25 -0.38 54.32 -10.41
C LYS A 25 0.14 53.49 -11.59
N THR A 26 0.62 52.28 -11.34
CA THR A 26 1.30 51.44 -12.33
C THR A 26 0.36 50.50 -13.09
N GLY A 27 -0.84 50.25 -12.56
CA GLY A 27 -1.76 49.24 -13.07
C GLY A 27 -1.34 47.79 -12.79
N ILE A 28 -0.22 47.58 -12.08
CA ILE A 28 0.29 46.26 -11.68
C ILE A 28 -0.35 45.86 -10.36
N SER A 29 -0.88 44.63 -10.25
CA SER A 29 -1.57 44.20 -9.02
C SER A 29 -0.65 44.16 -7.80
N GLU A 30 -1.19 44.51 -6.62
CA GLU A 30 -0.44 44.46 -5.35
C GLU A 30 0.19 43.08 -5.08
N SER A 31 -0.51 42.01 -5.46
CA SER A 31 -0.02 40.63 -5.30
C SER A 31 1.20 40.35 -6.18
N LEU A 32 1.21 40.85 -7.43
CA LEU A 32 2.33 40.68 -8.35
C LEU A 32 3.55 41.49 -7.91
N LEU A 33 3.35 42.73 -7.49
CA LEU A 33 4.42 43.58 -6.93
C LEU A 33 5.05 42.96 -5.68
N ARG A 34 4.23 42.41 -4.77
CA ARG A 34 4.71 41.70 -3.57
C ARG A 34 5.50 40.44 -3.92
N ALA A 35 5.10 39.69 -4.94
CA ALA A 35 5.80 38.49 -5.38
C ALA A 35 7.16 38.82 -5.98
N ARG A 36 7.24 39.84 -6.85
CA ARG A 36 8.50 40.32 -7.46
C ARG A 36 9.52 40.71 -6.37
N VAL A 37 9.10 41.50 -5.39
CA VAL A 37 10.02 42.00 -4.36
C VAL A 37 10.33 40.97 -3.26
N ASN A 38 9.32 40.33 -2.67
CA ASN A 38 9.56 39.47 -1.50
C ASN A 38 9.99 38.04 -1.84
N ARG A 39 9.55 37.51 -2.99
CA ARG A 39 9.84 36.13 -3.39
C ARG A 39 10.97 36.05 -4.40
N LEU A 40 10.98 36.95 -5.38
CA LEU A 40 11.98 36.95 -6.45
C LEU A 40 13.17 37.89 -6.15
N GLY A 41 13.11 38.66 -5.06
CA GLY A 41 14.21 39.51 -4.62
C GLY A 41 14.46 40.73 -5.49
N TRP A 42 13.49 41.14 -6.31
CA TRP A 42 13.65 42.28 -7.22
C TRP A 42 13.68 43.60 -6.45
N SER A 43 14.41 44.58 -6.99
CA SER A 43 14.27 45.96 -6.51
C SER A 43 12.88 46.48 -6.82
N LEU A 44 12.38 47.39 -5.98
CA LEU A 44 11.04 47.94 -6.17
C LEU A 44 10.91 48.75 -7.48
N SER A 45 12.00 49.36 -7.93
CA SER A 45 12.08 50.05 -9.22
C SER A 45 11.91 49.06 -10.39
N ASP A 46 12.67 47.96 -10.38
CA ASP A 46 12.59 46.95 -11.45
C ASP A 46 11.22 46.25 -11.45
N ALA A 47 10.64 46.03 -10.27
CA ALA A 47 9.33 45.43 -10.11
C ALA A 47 8.20 46.26 -10.73
N VAL A 48 8.37 47.59 -10.80
CA VAL A 48 7.39 48.53 -11.36
C VAL A 48 7.61 48.74 -12.86
N ASN A 49 8.87 48.85 -13.30
CA ASN A 49 9.19 49.22 -14.68
C ASN A 49 9.17 48.03 -15.66
N THR A 50 9.05 46.80 -15.16
CA THR A 50 8.98 45.60 -16.02
C THR A 50 7.52 45.30 -16.44
N PRO A 51 7.21 45.26 -17.76
CA PRO A 51 5.85 45.04 -18.28
C PRO A 51 5.16 43.79 -17.73
N THR A 52 3.83 43.84 -17.58
CA THR A 52 3.02 42.71 -17.08
C THR A 52 2.79 41.60 -18.10
N SER A 53 3.16 41.82 -19.37
CA SER A 53 3.09 40.82 -20.45
C SER A 53 4.15 39.73 -20.36
N GLU A 54 5.14 39.84 -19.47
CA GLU A 54 6.23 38.86 -19.33
C GLU A 54 6.06 37.89 -18.14
N LEU A 55 4.90 37.87 -17.48
CA LEU A 55 4.60 36.84 -16.48
C LEU A 55 3.45 35.96 -16.98
N GLY A 56 3.80 34.70 -17.23
CA GLY A 56 3.01 33.67 -17.89
C GLY A 56 1.54 33.67 -17.47
N LYS A 57 0.70 33.99 -18.46
CA LYS A 57 -0.71 33.61 -18.42
C LYS A 57 -0.75 32.09 -18.34
N THR A 58 -1.11 31.55 -17.17
CA THR A 58 -1.67 30.21 -17.06
C THR A 58 -3.00 30.19 -17.82
N GLY A 59 -2.93 30.07 -19.14
CA GLY A 59 -4.07 29.93 -20.04
C GLY A 59 -4.17 28.49 -20.53
N ASN A 60 -5.39 28.02 -20.77
CA ASN A 60 -5.65 26.71 -21.39
C ASN A 60 -5.04 26.55 -22.79
N LYS A 61 -4.53 27.64 -23.38
CA LYS A 61 -3.91 27.68 -24.69
C LYS A 61 -2.47 27.17 -24.67
N ILE A 62 -2.12 26.32 -25.63
CA ILE A 62 -0.77 25.74 -25.82
C ILE A 62 -0.31 26.12 -27.22
N SER A 63 0.84 26.78 -27.33
CA SER A 63 1.47 27.05 -28.63
C SER A 63 2.56 26.02 -28.90
N PHE A 64 2.54 25.40 -30.07
CA PHE A 64 3.51 24.37 -30.47
C PHE A 64 3.68 24.33 -32.00
N ARG A 65 4.91 24.49 -32.50
CA ARG A 65 5.27 24.57 -33.92
C ARG A 65 4.38 25.55 -34.69
N GLU A 66 4.29 26.78 -34.19
CA GLU A 66 3.48 27.87 -34.78
C GLU A 66 1.95 27.61 -34.79
N GLN A 67 1.46 26.54 -34.16
CA GLN A 67 0.04 26.25 -34.00
C GLN A 67 -0.45 26.56 -32.58
N GLU A 68 -1.57 27.29 -32.47
CA GLU A 68 -2.26 27.48 -31.19
C GLU A 68 -3.33 26.40 -30.98
N HIS A 69 -3.28 25.76 -29.82
CA HIS A 69 -4.32 24.83 -29.37
C HIS A 69 -5.05 25.44 -28.18
N SER A 70 -6.37 25.51 -28.24
CA SER A 70 -7.19 26.19 -27.23
C SER A 70 -7.37 25.37 -25.94
N THR A 71 -7.16 24.05 -26.01
CA THR A 71 -7.28 23.13 -24.89
C THR A 71 -6.16 22.09 -24.87
N GLN A 72 -5.95 21.48 -23.71
CA GLN A 72 -5.06 20.33 -23.55
C GLN A 72 -5.52 19.12 -24.39
N GLU A 73 -6.83 18.87 -24.46
CA GLU A 73 -7.42 17.82 -25.28
C GLU A 73 -7.12 17.99 -26.76
N GLU A 74 -7.27 19.21 -27.26
CA GLU A 74 -7.01 19.57 -28.66
C GLU A 74 -5.53 19.42 -29.02
N PHE A 75 -4.63 19.94 -28.17
CA PHE A 75 -3.19 19.76 -28.33
C PHE A 75 -2.83 18.27 -28.40
N VAL A 76 -3.23 17.50 -27.39
CA VAL A 76 -2.91 16.06 -27.32
C VAL A 76 -3.50 15.28 -28.50
N ALA A 77 -4.70 15.65 -28.98
CA ALA A 77 -5.29 15.00 -30.14
C ALA A 77 -4.49 15.25 -31.43
N ALA A 78 -3.97 16.47 -31.61
CA ALA A 78 -3.17 16.85 -32.78
C ALA A 78 -1.81 16.14 -32.81
N ILE A 79 -1.14 16.00 -31.65
CA ILE A 79 0.21 15.43 -31.58
C ILE A 79 0.27 13.92 -31.33
N ALA A 80 -0.85 13.28 -30.97
CA ALA A 80 -0.86 11.87 -30.56
C ALA A 80 -0.32 10.90 -31.62
N ASN A 81 -0.50 11.21 -32.89
CA ASN A 81 0.00 10.37 -33.99
C ASN A 81 1.49 10.64 -34.32
N LEU A 82 2.05 11.72 -33.78
CA LEU A 82 3.43 12.15 -33.98
C LEU A 82 4.32 11.79 -32.79
N SER A 83 3.71 11.54 -31.63
CA SER A 83 4.39 11.20 -30.38
C SER A 83 4.47 9.68 -30.15
N PRO A 84 5.56 9.16 -29.56
CA PRO A 84 5.62 7.78 -29.09
C PRO A 84 4.74 7.52 -27.85
N PHE A 85 4.18 8.57 -27.23
CA PHE A 85 3.38 8.46 -26.01
C PHE A 85 1.88 8.41 -26.31
N SER A 86 1.14 7.60 -25.55
CA SER A 86 -0.31 7.55 -25.66
C SER A 86 -0.96 8.88 -25.25
N LYS A 87 -2.17 9.16 -25.75
CA LYS A 87 -2.97 10.36 -25.39
C LYS A 87 -3.06 10.57 -23.87
N THR A 88 -3.29 9.49 -23.12
CA THR A 88 -3.36 9.52 -21.65
C THR A 88 -2.02 9.91 -21.03
N THR A 89 -0.92 9.36 -21.55
CA THR A 89 0.44 9.65 -21.09
C THR A 89 0.82 11.11 -21.35
N LEU A 90 0.52 11.62 -22.55
CA LEU A 90 0.74 13.01 -22.92
C LEU A 90 -0.01 13.97 -21.99
N LYS A 91 -1.28 13.67 -21.67
CA LYS A 91 -2.06 14.47 -20.71
C LYS A 91 -1.43 14.50 -19.32
N ILE A 92 -0.97 13.35 -18.82
CA ILE A 92 -0.32 13.24 -17.51
C ILE A 92 1.00 14.02 -17.50
N LYS A 93 1.83 13.84 -18.53
CA LYS A 93 3.12 14.53 -18.68
C LYS A 93 2.92 16.04 -18.75
N LEU A 94 1.95 16.51 -19.54
CA LEU A 94 1.66 17.94 -19.68
C LEU A 94 1.12 18.54 -18.39
N GLY A 95 0.28 17.81 -17.65
CA GLY A 95 -0.18 18.23 -16.32
C GLY A 95 0.97 18.34 -15.31
N LYS A 96 1.94 17.42 -15.35
CA LYS A 96 3.15 17.48 -14.53
C LYS A 96 4.05 18.65 -14.93
N LEU A 97 4.28 18.85 -16.23
CA LEU A 97 5.10 19.95 -16.75
C LEU A 97 4.52 21.29 -16.30
N ARG A 98 3.22 21.53 -16.49
CA ARG A 98 2.52 22.74 -16.03
C ARG A 98 2.67 22.99 -14.53
N LYS A 99 2.68 21.93 -13.71
CA LYS A 99 2.81 22.04 -12.25
C LYS A 99 4.25 22.32 -11.80
N GLN A 100 5.22 21.76 -12.50
CA GLN A 100 6.64 21.83 -12.13
C GLN A 100 7.33 23.06 -12.73
N ASN A 101 6.95 23.41 -13.96
CA ASN A 101 7.43 24.57 -14.69
C ASN A 101 6.23 25.26 -15.37
N PRO A 102 5.57 26.22 -14.70
CA PRO A 102 4.45 26.98 -15.28
C PRO A 102 4.84 27.80 -16.53
N ASP A 103 6.12 28.12 -16.69
CA ASP A 103 6.69 28.92 -17.79
C ASP A 103 7.48 28.03 -18.78
N PHE A 104 6.99 26.81 -19.03
CA PHE A 104 7.63 25.86 -19.93
C PHE A 104 7.75 26.43 -21.36
N THR A 105 8.89 26.15 -22.00
CA THR A 105 9.21 26.62 -23.34
C THR A 105 8.63 25.71 -24.43
N GLU A 106 8.62 26.18 -25.68
CA GLU A 106 8.32 25.32 -26.83
C GLU A 106 9.29 24.13 -26.92
N GLN A 107 10.57 24.34 -26.56
CA GLN A 107 11.53 23.24 -26.48
C GLN A 107 11.13 22.23 -25.40
N ASP A 108 10.60 22.67 -24.25
CA ASP A 108 10.09 21.75 -23.22
C ASP A 108 8.87 20.96 -23.70
N LEU A 109 8.03 21.54 -24.56
CA LEU A 109 6.97 20.81 -25.25
C LEU A 109 7.56 19.83 -26.26
N GLU A 110 8.53 20.20 -27.09
CA GLU A 110 9.23 19.29 -28.02
C GLU A 110 9.78 18.07 -27.26
N ASN A 111 10.46 18.33 -26.15
CA ASN A 111 11.02 17.31 -25.26
C ASN A 111 9.93 16.43 -24.62
N LEU A 112 8.77 17.00 -24.28
CA LEU A 112 7.65 16.27 -23.71
C LEU A 112 6.94 15.38 -24.75
N VAL A 113 6.80 15.91 -25.96
CA VAL A 113 6.08 15.28 -27.08
C VAL A 113 6.91 14.18 -27.71
N PHE A 114 8.22 14.39 -27.88
CA PHE A 114 9.08 13.45 -28.61
C PHE A 114 10.12 12.74 -27.72
N GLY A 115 10.31 13.16 -26.47
CA GLY A 115 11.43 12.71 -25.61
C GLY A 115 12.68 13.58 -25.82
N LYS A 116 13.59 13.64 -24.84
CA LYS A 116 14.91 14.26 -25.04
C LYS A 116 15.89 13.18 -25.48
N ASN A 117 16.43 13.34 -26.68
CA ASN A 117 17.38 12.45 -27.37
C ASN A 117 16.71 11.23 -28.01
N GLU A 118 17.03 11.01 -29.30
CA GLU A 118 16.71 9.77 -29.99
C GLU A 118 17.19 8.57 -29.18
N ILE A 119 16.25 7.72 -28.77
CA ILE A 119 16.55 6.38 -28.30
C ILE A 119 17.27 5.69 -29.47
N LYS A 120 18.58 5.43 -29.32
CA LYS A 120 19.21 4.40 -30.13
C LYS A 120 18.52 3.09 -29.77
N ASP A 121 17.60 2.67 -30.63
CA ASP A 121 17.21 1.28 -30.71
C ASP A 121 18.52 0.52 -30.91
N GLU A 122 18.95 -0.21 -29.89
CA GLU A 122 20.14 -1.07 -29.94
C GLU A 122 19.73 -2.50 -30.32
N GLY A 123 18.44 -2.72 -30.63
CA GLY A 123 17.86 -4.01 -30.96
C GLY A 123 18.06 -5.06 -29.87
N GLY A 124 18.44 -6.27 -30.27
CA GLY A 124 18.56 -7.41 -29.36
C GLY A 124 18.83 -8.72 -30.10
N PHE A 125 18.55 -9.82 -29.42
CA PHE A 125 18.84 -11.18 -29.86
C PHE A 125 17.56 -11.97 -30.12
N VAL A 126 17.60 -12.79 -31.17
CA VAL A 126 16.63 -13.86 -31.42
C VAL A 126 17.25 -15.16 -30.92
N TYR A 127 16.50 -15.93 -30.15
CA TYR A 127 16.95 -17.21 -29.60
C TYR A 127 15.97 -18.33 -29.90
N LEU A 128 16.50 -19.54 -29.90
CA LEU A 128 15.77 -20.78 -30.03
C LEU A 128 15.93 -21.58 -28.74
N ILE A 129 14.82 -22.08 -28.22
CA ILE A 129 14.82 -23.12 -27.18
C ILE A 129 14.31 -24.41 -27.82
N THR A 130 15.02 -25.52 -27.61
CA THR A 130 14.62 -26.84 -28.11
C THR A 130 14.40 -27.79 -26.93
N SER A 131 13.24 -28.45 -26.90
CA SER A 131 12.97 -29.58 -26.01
C SER A 131 13.71 -30.82 -26.53
N LEU A 132 14.62 -31.36 -25.73
CA LEU A 132 15.35 -32.58 -26.07
C LEU A 132 14.47 -33.83 -26.00
N GLN A 133 13.35 -33.76 -25.26
CA GLN A 133 12.41 -34.87 -25.09
C GLN A 133 11.43 -34.99 -26.26
N THR A 134 10.90 -33.87 -26.75
CA THR A 134 9.85 -33.87 -27.78
C THR A 134 10.32 -33.36 -29.13
N GLY A 135 11.52 -32.77 -29.22
CA GLY A 135 12.03 -32.09 -30.40
C GLY A 135 11.32 -30.76 -30.72
N LYS A 136 10.33 -30.36 -29.91
CA LYS A 136 9.59 -29.11 -30.13
C LYS A 136 10.46 -27.90 -29.85
N GLN A 137 10.21 -26.84 -30.61
CA GLN A 137 11.00 -25.61 -30.58
C GLN A 137 10.17 -24.40 -30.14
N TYR A 138 10.84 -23.45 -29.50
CA TYR A 138 10.34 -22.11 -29.17
C TYR A 138 11.30 -21.06 -29.71
N VAL A 139 10.78 -20.09 -30.45
CA VAL A 139 11.54 -18.90 -30.87
C VAL A 139 11.12 -17.72 -30.01
N GLY A 140 12.08 -16.96 -29.50
CA GLY A 140 11.78 -15.71 -28.80
C GLY A 140 12.79 -14.63 -29.07
N ILE A 141 12.44 -13.41 -28.69
CA ILE A 141 13.35 -12.25 -28.75
C ILE A 141 13.66 -11.70 -27.37
N THR A 142 14.83 -11.10 -27.21
CA THR A 142 15.24 -10.44 -25.98
C THR A 142 16.22 -9.31 -26.25
N ILE A 143 16.15 -8.26 -25.43
CA ILE A 143 17.16 -7.19 -25.40
C ILE A 143 18.23 -7.44 -24.32
N ARG A 144 18.11 -8.53 -23.57
CA ARG A 144 19.06 -8.98 -22.55
C ARG A 144 19.97 -10.03 -23.15
N THR A 145 21.02 -10.43 -22.43
CA THR A 145 21.81 -11.59 -22.86
C THR A 145 20.97 -12.87 -22.85
N ILE A 146 21.31 -13.84 -23.70
CA ILE A 146 20.62 -15.14 -23.75
C ILE A 146 20.63 -15.84 -22.38
N LYS A 147 21.75 -15.76 -21.67
CA LYS A 147 21.91 -16.34 -20.32
C LYS A 147 20.93 -15.72 -19.31
N GLU A 148 20.76 -14.41 -19.32
CA GLU A 148 19.79 -13.74 -18.45
C GLU A 148 18.35 -14.09 -18.84
N ARG A 149 18.06 -14.17 -20.14
CA ARG A 149 16.72 -14.55 -20.61
C ARG A 149 16.39 -15.99 -20.21
N TRP A 150 17.35 -16.91 -20.30
CA TRP A 150 17.20 -18.28 -19.84
C TRP A 150 16.86 -18.37 -18.34
N LYS A 151 17.60 -17.67 -17.48
CA LYS A 151 17.29 -17.58 -16.04
C LYS A 151 15.89 -17.02 -15.79
N ALA A 152 15.49 -16.00 -16.54
CA ALA A 152 14.13 -15.48 -16.45
C ALA A 152 13.10 -16.55 -16.83
N HIS A 153 13.36 -17.37 -17.86
CA HIS A 153 12.47 -18.47 -18.20
C HIS A 153 12.32 -19.47 -17.05
N GLN A 154 13.43 -19.87 -16.43
CA GLN A 154 13.43 -20.78 -15.29
C GLN A 154 12.68 -20.21 -14.09
N SER A 155 12.92 -18.93 -13.75
CA SER A 155 12.25 -18.26 -12.63
C SER A 155 10.74 -18.12 -12.86
N GLU A 156 10.31 -17.79 -14.07
CA GLU A 156 8.90 -17.67 -14.44
C GLU A 156 8.14 -19.01 -14.31
N CYS A 157 8.82 -20.16 -14.38
CA CYS A 157 8.19 -21.47 -14.18
C CYS A 157 7.73 -21.70 -12.73
N GLY A 158 8.30 -20.99 -11.75
CA GLY A 158 7.90 -21.06 -10.34
C GLY A 158 6.60 -20.31 -10.01
N ASP A 159 6.05 -19.55 -10.95
CA ASP A 159 4.75 -18.88 -10.80
C ASP A 159 3.68 -19.64 -11.60
N GLU A 160 2.81 -20.38 -10.90
CA GLU A 160 1.74 -21.18 -11.49
C GLU A 160 0.70 -20.33 -12.25
N ARG A 161 0.68 -19.00 -12.08
CA ARG A 161 -0.20 -18.10 -12.83
C ARG A 161 0.30 -17.88 -14.26
N ILE A 162 1.58 -18.17 -14.54
CA ILE A 162 2.18 -18.01 -15.86
C ILE A 162 2.04 -19.33 -16.64
N GLN A 163 1.12 -19.32 -17.60
CA GLN A 163 0.81 -20.48 -18.44
C GLN A 163 1.19 -20.22 -19.89
N SER A 164 2.07 -21.06 -20.44
CA SER A 164 2.37 -21.12 -21.87
C SER A 164 2.90 -22.52 -22.23
N PRO A 165 2.81 -22.96 -23.50
CA PRO A 165 3.26 -24.28 -23.92
C PRO A 165 4.71 -24.57 -23.50
N LEU A 166 5.61 -23.60 -23.71
CA LEU A 166 7.00 -23.69 -23.25
C LEU A 166 7.12 -23.91 -21.73
N LYS A 167 6.35 -23.17 -20.92
CA LYS A 167 6.42 -23.27 -19.45
C LYS A 167 5.86 -24.58 -18.94
N THR A 168 4.75 -25.02 -19.53
CA THR A 168 4.16 -26.32 -19.21
C THR A 168 5.16 -27.44 -19.48
N GLU A 169 5.79 -27.42 -20.66
CA GLU A 169 6.76 -28.45 -21.02
C GLU A 169 8.04 -28.38 -20.16
N MET A 170 8.53 -27.18 -19.83
CA MET A 170 9.65 -27.00 -18.89
C MET A 170 9.35 -27.55 -17.49
N ARG A 171 8.12 -27.40 -17.02
CA ARG A 171 7.68 -27.95 -15.72
C ARG A 171 7.56 -29.47 -15.78
N GLU A 172 7.15 -30.02 -16.91
CA GLU A 172 6.98 -31.46 -17.11
C GLU A 172 8.32 -32.20 -17.22
N TYR A 173 9.24 -31.71 -18.06
CA TYR A 173 10.50 -32.41 -18.34
C TYR A 173 11.70 -31.86 -17.59
N GLY A 174 11.58 -30.71 -16.90
CA GLY A 174 12.69 -30.09 -16.19
C GLY A 174 13.70 -29.39 -17.12
N PHE A 175 14.47 -28.46 -16.57
CA PHE A 175 15.27 -27.51 -17.36
C PHE A 175 16.47 -28.14 -18.09
N ASP A 176 17.03 -29.24 -17.57
CA ASP A 176 18.19 -29.92 -18.17
C ASP A 176 17.84 -30.61 -19.50
N ASN A 177 16.54 -30.79 -19.77
CA ASN A 177 16.01 -31.36 -21.01
C ASN A 177 15.75 -30.31 -22.10
N PHE A 178 16.36 -29.13 -21.98
CA PHE A 178 16.22 -28.05 -22.95
C PHE A 178 17.57 -27.44 -23.29
N THR A 179 17.73 -27.03 -24.55
CA THR A 179 18.85 -26.21 -25.01
C THR A 179 18.36 -24.82 -25.36
N ILE A 180 19.22 -23.81 -25.19
CA ILE A 180 18.98 -22.44 -25.66
C ILE A 180 20.17 -21.94 -26.46
N GLU A 181 19.91 -21.41 -27.64
CA GLU A 181 20.94 -20.86 -28.53
C GLU A 181 20.50 -19.54 -29.16
N GLN A 182 21.48 -18.67 -29.45
CA GLN A 182 21.25 -17.46 -30.23
C GLN A 182 21.18 -17.82 -31.71
N ILE A 183 20.09 -17.45 -32.38
CA ILE A 183 19.89 -17.72 -33.82
C ILE A 183 19.89 -16.45 -34.67
N GLY A 184 19.89 -15.28 -34.04
CA GLY A 184 19.95 -14.00 -34.74
C GLY A 184 20.19 -12.84 -33.80
N GLN A 185 20.54 -11.71 -34.38
CA GLN A 185 20.64 -10.44 -33.68
C GLN A 185 20.18 -9.32 -34.62
N SER A 186 19.78 -8.20 -34.03
CA SER A 186 19.39 -7.00 -34.73
C SER A 186 19.81 -5.81 -33.90
N ASP A 187 20.14 -4.71 -34.54
CA ASP A 187 20.33 -3.40 -33.92
C ASP A 187 19.02 -2.61 -33.84
N ASN A 188 17.91 -3.13 -34.36
CA ASN A 188 16.62 -2.47 -34.36
C ASN A 188 15.49 -3.42 -33.96
N SER A 189 14.58 -2.95 -33.11
CA SER A 189 13.44 -3.68 -32.55
C SER A 189 12.39 -4.07 -33.60
N LYS A 190 12.21 -3.28 -34.66
CA LYS A 190 11.31 -3.57 -35.78
C LYS A 190 11.82 -4.74 -36.60
N THR A 191 13.10 -4.72 -36.96
CA THR A 191 13.76 -5.84 -37.65
C THR A 191 13.88 -7.05 -36.74
N LEU A 192 14.08 -6.87 -35.44
CA LEU A 192 14.08 -7.97 -34.45
C LEU A 192 12.73 -8.70 -34.41
N LYS A 193 11.61 -7.97 -34.36
CA LYS A 193 10.26 -8.54 -34.44
C LYS A 193 10.00 -9.23 -35.77
N ALA A 194 10.51 -8.69 -36.88
CA ALA A 194 10.37 -9.32 -38.19
C ALA A 194 11.15 -10.64 -38.28
N LEU A 195 12.37 -10.68 -37.72
CA LEU A 195 13.18 -11.88 -37.63
C LEU A 195 12.50 -12.96 -36.76
N GLU A 196 11.90 -12.57 -35.63
CA GLU A 196 11.12 -13.49 -34.79
C GLU A 196 10.01 -14.18 -35.58
N LYS A 197 9.17 -13.39 -36.25
CA LYS A 197 8.04 -13.92 -37.05
C LYS A 197 8.53 -14.84 -38.16
N LYS A 198 9.62 -14.45 -38.84
CA LYS A 198 10.23 -15.24 -39.91
C LYS A 198 10.72 -16.58 -39.39
N GLU A 199 11.42 -16.60 -38.24
CA GLU A 199 11.93 -17.84 -37.65
C GLU A 199 10.82 -18.73 -37.08
N ILE A 200 9.78 -18.16 -36.44
CA ILE A 200 8.59 -18.89 -35.99
C ILE A 200 7.92 -19.60 -37.18
N GLN A 201 7.72 -18.88 -38.29
CA GLN A 201 7.09 -19.43 -39.48
C GLN A 201 7.97 -20.49 -40.14
N LYS A 202 9.26 -20.21 -40.32
CA LYS A 202 10.23 -21.12 -40.95
C LYS A 202 10.34 -22.45 -40.20
N ARG A 203 10.25 -22.42 -38.87
CA ARG A 203 10.41 -23.59 -38.00
C ARG A 203 9.10 -24.21 -37.54
N ASN A 204 7.95 -23.62 -37.91
CA ASN A 204 6.62 -24.06 -37.50
C ASN A 204 6.48 -24.24 -35.97
N THR A 205 6.96 -23.26 -35.20
CA THR A 205 7.05 -23.40 -33.73
C THR A 205 5.77 -23.04 -32.98
N VAL A 206 4.69 -22.69 -33.68
CA VAL A 206 3.40 -22.36 -33.04
C VAL A 206 2.76 -23.64 -32.50
N PHE A 207 2.25 -23.59 -31.28
CA PHE A 207 1.51 -24.70 -30.67
C PHE A 207 0.31 -25.10 -31.56
N PRO A 208 0.06 -26.40 -31.80
CA PRO A 208 0.65 -27.57 -31.12
C PRO A 208 1.97 -28.11 -31.69
N ASN A 209 2.42 -27.60 -32.84
CA ASN A 209 3.61 -28.11 -33.55
C ASN A 209 4.92 -27.70 -32.87
N GLY A 210 4.92 -26.57 -32.16
CA GLY A 210 6.00 -26.17 -31.26
C GLY A 210 5.48 -25.55 -29.96
N LEU A 211 6.26 -24.64 -29.40
CA LEU A 211 6.07 -24.11 -28.04
C LEU A 211 5.73 -22.62 -27.98
N ASN A 212 5.67 -21.94 -29.13
CA ASN A 212 5.16 -20.57 -29.22
C ASN A 212 3.63 -20.55 -29.07
N SER A 213 3.10 -19.74 -28.14
CA SER A 213 1.65 -19.56 -27.98
C SER A 213 0.99 -18.78 -29.13
N ASN A 214 1.76 -17.99 -29.87
CA ASN A 214 1.28 -17.15 -30.97
C ASN A 214 2.36 -16.98 -32.04
N ILE A 215 2.01 -16.32 -33.13
CA ILE A 215 2.88 -16.06 -34.29
C ILE A 215 4.00 -15.03 -34.03
N GLY A 216 4.19 -14.57 -32.79
CA GLY A 216 5.18 -13.56 -32.43
C GLY A 216 4.81 -12.13 -32.83
N GLY A 217 5.75 -11.20 -32.65
CA GLY A 217 5.57 -9.77 -32.98
C GLY A 217 5.26 -8.87 -31.79
N THR A 218 5.20 -9.43 -30.58
CA THR A 218 5.00 -8.67 -29.36
C THR A 218 6.27 -8.83 -28.52
N LEU A 219 7.11 -7.79 -28.48
CA LEU A 219 7.98 -7.60 -27.32
C LEU A 219 7.04 -7.52 -26.12
N GLY A 220 7.19 -8.42 -25.15
CA GLY A 220 6.31 -8.49 -23.98
C GLY A 220 5.99 -7.07 -23.50
N ALA A 221 4.70 -6.73 -23.55
CA ALA A 221 4.18 -5.38 -23.39
C ALA A 221 4.60 -4.80 -22.03
N ARG A 222 5.76 -4.17 -22.02
CA ARG A 222 5.96 -2.91 -21.34
C ARG A 222 6.47 -2.01 -22.44
N ASP A 223 5.56 -1.18 -22.96
CA ASP A 223 5.94 0.08 -23.57
C ASP A 223 7.13 0.60 -22.77
N VAL A 224 8.25 0.82 -23.47
CA VAL A 224 9.49 1.21 -22.83
C VAL A 224 9.25 2.61 -22.30
N GLU A 225 8.70 2.72 -21.09
CA GLU A 225 8.71 3.93 -20.31
C GLU A 225 10.18 4.21 -20.02
N VAL A 226 10.81 4.91 -20.95
CA VAL A 226 12.10 5.52 -20.72
C VAL A 226 11.94 6.56 -19.63
N PHE A 227 12.94 6.66 -18.77
CA PHE A 227 13.03 7.75 -17.81
C PHE A 227 14.43 8.35 -17.91
N GLU A 228 14.49 9.66 -17.69
CA GLU A 228 15.74 10.41 -17.72
C GLU A 228 16.42 10.31 -16.35
N PHE A 229 17.73 10.06 -16.36
CA PHE A 229 18.60 10.18 -15.21
C PHE A 229 19.88 10.91 -15.62
N GLU A 230 20.06 12.14 -15.14
CA GLU A 230 21.20 13.03 -15.46
C GLU A 230 21.35 13.37 -16.95
N GLY A 231 20.23 13.68 -17.62
CA GLY A 231 20.26 14.02 -19.04
C GLY A 231 20.46 12.84 -19.98
N ILE A 232 20.49 11.60 -19.46
CA ILE A 232 20.57 10.36 -20.23
C ILE A 232 19.25 9.59 -20.04
N GLU A 233 18.62 9.18 -21.14
CA GLU A 233 17.42 8.34 -21.10
C GLU A 233 17.80 6.86 -20.92
N TYR A 234 17.09 6.19 -20.01
CA TYR A 234 17.26 4.76 -19.74
C TYR A 234 15.95 4.03 -19.95
N ARG A 235 16.04 2.85 -20.57
CA ARG A 235 14.87 2.02 -20.93
C ARG A 235 14.25 1.30 -19.74
N SER A 236 14.98 1.19 -18.63
CA SER A 236 14.53 0.61 -17.37
C SER A 236 15.55 0.87 -16.26
N LEU A 237 15.16 0.65 -15.00
CA LEU A 237 16.11 0.70 -13.88
C LEU A 237 17.26 -0.30 -14.07
N SER A 238 17.02 -1.44 -14.72
CA SER A 238 18.07 -2.42 -15.02
C SER A 238 19.04 -1.95 -16.10
N ASP A 239 18.58 -1.14 -17.06
CA ASP A 239 19.42 -0.53 -18.09
C ASP A 239 20.34 0.53 -17.46
N LEU A 240 19.77 1.40 -16.61
CA LEU A 240 20.52 2.35 -15.78
C LEU A 240 21.57 1.65 -14.91
N ALA A 241 21.18 0.59 -14.21
CA ALA A 241 22.10 -0.18 -13.36
C ALA A 241 23.32 -0.66 -14.17
N ARG A 242 23.09 -1.34 -15.30
CA ARG A 242 24.18 -1.87 -16.14
C ARG A 242 25.09 -0.78 -16.66
N LYS A 243 24.54 0.32 -17.19
CA LYS A 243 25.32 1.44 -17.73
C LYS A 243 26.13 2.18 -16.66
N LYS A 244 25.66 2.18 -15.41
CA LYS A 244 26.38 2.72 -14.26
C LYS A 244 27.27 1.69 -13.54
N GLY A 245 27.40 0.47 -14.08
CA GLY A 245 28.25 -0.58 -13.51
C GLY A 245 27.70 -1.25 -12.23
N ILE A 246 26.40 -1.14 -11.99
CA ILE A 246 25.69 -1.69 -10.83
C ILE A 246 24.93 -2.95 -11.26
N GLU A 247 24.97 -4.00 -10.44
CA GLU A 247 24.15 -5.18 -10.69
C GLU A 247 22.64 -4.82 -10.56
N PRO A 248 21.78 -5.19 -11.53
CA PRO A 248 20.37 -4.77 -11.53
C PRO A 248 19.56 -5.13 -10.28
N SER A 249 19.80 -6.30 -9.68
CA SER A 249 19.13 -6.70 -8.44
C SER A 249 19.58 -5.83 -7.26
N THR A 250 20.85 -5.40 -7.23
CA THR A 250 21.43 -4.49 -6.23
C THR A 250 20.77 -3.12 -6.29
N LEU A 251 20.64 -2.52 -7.49
CA LEU A 251 19.95 -1.23 -7.63
C LEU A 251 18.47 -1.35 -7.22
N ASN A 252 17.80 -2.43 -7.61
CA ASN A 252 16.41 -2.69 -7.21
C ASN A 252 16.26 -2.90 -5.70
N GLN A 253 17.22 -3.56 -5.04
CA GLN A 253 17.22 -3.77 -3.60
C GLN A 253 17.40 -2.44 -2.85
N ARG A 254 18.32 -1.58 -3.30
CA ARG A 254 18.53 -0.24 -2.74
C ARG A 254 17.25 0.60 -2.77
N ILE A 255 16.53 0.56 -3.89
CA ILE A 255 15.27 1.31 -4.05
C ILE A 255 14.14 0.67 -3.21
N ASN A 256 13.86 -0.63 -3.42
CA ASN A 256 12.66 -1.26 -2.87
C ASN A 256 12.82 -1.69 -1.41
N SER A 257 14.00 -2.16 -1.02
CA SER A 257 14.26 -2.68 0.33
C SER A 257 14.84 -1.63 1.27
N TYR A 258 15.69 -0.73 0.77
CA TYR A 258 16.31 0.32 1.59
C TYR A 258 15.56 1.66 1.52
N GLY A 259 14.65 1.82 0.55
CA GLY A 259 13.83 3.02 0.39
C GLY A 259 14.61 4.23 -0.14
N MET A 260 15.74 3.99 -0.80
CA MET A 260 16.57 5.05 -1.38
C MET A 260 15.90 5.68 -2.59
N SER A 261 16.11 6.98 -2.79
CA SER A 261 15.78 7.60 -4.07
C SER A 261 16.68 7.07 -5.18
N LEU A 262 16.27 7.22 -6.44
CA LEU A 262 17.03 6.71 -7.57
C LEU A 262 18.45 7.28 -7.65
N LYS A 263 18.61 8.59 -7.35
CA LYS A 263 19.92 9.25 -7.34
C LYS A 263 20.79 8.72 -6.22
N GLU A 264 20.25 8.58 -5.01
CA GLU A 264 20.96 7.98 -3.87
C GLU A 264 21.30 6.51 -4.12
N ALA A 265 20.47 5.75 -4.83
CA ALA A 265 20.70 4.33 -5.09
C ALA A 265 21.79 4.09 -6.15
N VAL A 266 21.88 4.96 -7.16
CA VAL A 266 22.94 4.95 -8.19
C VAL A 266 24.26 5.44 -7.62
N TYR A 267 24.24 6.55 -6.89
CA TYR A 267 25.40 7.12 -6.19
C TYR A 267 25.50 6.63 -4.77
N PHE A 268 24.92 5.47 -4.48
CA PHE A 268 25.10 4.85 -3.18
C PHE A 268 26.57 4.49 -3.12
N GLU A 269 27.35 5.35 -2.47
CA GLU A 269 28.77 5.16 -2.25
C GLU A 269 28.91 3.72 -1.75
N ASN A 270 29.83 2.99 -2.35
CA ASN A 270 30.41 1.85 -1.66
C ASN A 270 30.92 2.43 -0.34
N ASP A 271 30.14 2.33 0.76
CA ASP A 271 30.59 2.71 2.08
C ASP A 271 31.83 1.86 2.31
N THR A 272 32.97 2.42 1.99
CA THR A 272 34.27 1.79 2.12
C THR A 272 34.80 2.40 3.39
N THR A 273 35.02 1.53 4.37
CA THR A 273 35.70 1.83 5.63
C THR A 273 35.21 3.09 6.34
N ILE A 274 34.20 2.95 7.21
CA ILE A 274 33.77 4.00 8.13
C ILE A 274 34.72 4.04 9.33
N GLU A 275 35.30 5.19 9.61
CA GLU A 275 36.03 5.43 10.84
C GLU A 275 35.10 5.99 11.92
N TRP A 276 35.08 5.34 13.09
CA TRP A 276 34.26 5.78 14.21
C TRP A 276 34.90 5.44 15.55
N LYS A 277 35.15 6.49 16.37
CA LYS A 277 35.76 6.39 17.71
C LYS A 277 37.03 5.51 17.77
N GLY A 278 37.88 5.61 16.74
CA GLY A 278 39.14 4.87 16.66
C GLY A 278 39.02 3.43 16.14
N GLY A 279 37.83 2.99 15.72
CA GLY A 279 37.64 1.74 14.97
C GLY A 279 37.32 2.00 13.50
N THR A 280 37.73 1.08 12.63
CA THR A 280 37.44 1.13 11.18
C THR A 280 36.48 -0.01 10.83
N PHE A 281 35.37 0.31 10.17
CA PHE A 281 34.31 -0.63 9.82
C PHE A 281 34.23 -0.76 8.30
N GLU A 282 34.39 -1.95 7.74
CA GLU A 282 34.49 -2.20 6.30
C GLU A 282 33.41 -1.49 5.45
N ASN A 283 32.21 -1.35 6.00
CA ASN A 283 31.07 -0.64 5.39
C ASN A 283 30.02 -0.20 6.43
N LEU A 284 29.04 0.60 5.99
CA LEU A 284 27.96 1.09 6.86
C LEU A 284 27.11 0.00 7.49
N GLN A 285 26.94 -1.14 6.82
CA GLN A 285 26.22 -2.27 7.40
C GLN A 285 27.00 -2.82 8.60
N SER A 286 28.30 -3.10 8.45
CA SER A 286 29.17 -3.57 9.54
C SER A 286 29.24 -2.57 10.70
N PHE A 287 29.21 -1.27 10.41
CA PHE A 287 29.11 -0.20 11.40
C PHE A 287 27.77 -0.23 12.14
N CYS A 288 26.66 -0.36 11.42
CA CYS A 288 25.33 -0.43 12.01
C CYS A 288 25.17 -1.67 12.89
N ASP A 289 25.65 -2.83 12.43
CA ASP A 289 25.57 -4.09 13.16
C ASP A 289 26.38 -4.04 14.46
N ALA A 290 27.62 -3.51 14.41
CA ALA A 290 28.48 -3.37 15.58
C ALA A 290 27.89 -2.45 16.66
N LEU A 291 27.19 -1.39 16.26
CA LEU A 291 26.52 -0.45 17.18
C LEU A 291 25.06 -0.83 17.48
N ASN A 292 24.57 -1.93 16.90
CA ASN A 292 23.18 -2.39 16.98
C ASN A 292 22.18 -1.28 16.59
N LEU A 293 22.42 -0.66 15.44
CA LEU A 293 21.63 0.41 14.85
C LEU A 293 20.78 -0.12 13.68
N ASP A 294 19.59 0.46 13.50
CA ASP A 294 18.77 0.16 12.34
C ASP A 294 19.34 0.85 11.09
N TYR A 295 19.87 0.06 10.16
CA TYR A 295 20.51 0.54 8.93
C TYR A 295 19.63 1.52 8.13
N ARG A 296 18.34 1.19 7.94
CA ARG A 296 17.41 2.06 7.19
C ARG A 296 17.24 3.41 7.87
N ARG A 297 17.21 3.42 9.20
CA ARG A 297 17.09 4.65 9.96
C ARG A 297 18.34 5.51 9.89
N VAL A 298 19.52 4.91 9.91
CA VAL A 298 20.80 5.60 9.72
C VAL A 298 20.85 6.30 8.36
N ILE A 299 20.49 5.58 7.28
CA ILE A 299 20.37 6.16 5.92
C ILE A 299 19.39 7.34 5.90
N SER A 300 18.18 7.15 6.44
CA SER A 300 17.14 8.19 6.46
C SER A 300 17.55 9.45 7.23
N LEU A 301 18.41 9.33 8.24
CA LEU A 301 18.92 10.49 8.98
C LEU A 301 20.11 11.14 8.28
N ARG A 302 20.99 10.35 7.62
CA ARG A 302 22.04 10.90 6.74
C ARG A 302 21.43 11.75 5.61
N SER A 303 20.35 11.28 4.97
CA SER A 303 19.67 12.03 3.89
C SER A 303 18.94 13.28 4.38
N ALA A 304 18.63 13.36 5.67
CA ALA A 304 18.15 14.56 6.32
C ALA A 304 19.28 15.47 6.85
N ASN A 305 20.52 15.26 6.37
CA ASN A 305 21.75 15.99 6.69
C ASN A 305 22.17 15.95 8.18
N TYR A 306 21.83 14.89 8.92
CA TYR A 306 22.40 14.68 10.25
C TYR A 306 23.82 14.10 10.15
N SER A 307 24.72 14.56 11.00
CA SER A 307 26.06 13.98 11.13
C SER A 307 26.00 12.55 11.71
N MET A 308 27.02 11.74 11.43
CA MET A 308 27.11 10.37 11.99
C MET A 308 27.05 10.37 13.51
N SER A 309 27.62 11.39 14.17
CA SER A 309 27.58 11.52 15.62
C SER A 309 26.17 11.75 16.17
N GLU A 310 25.44 12.69 15.57
CA GLU A 310 24.05 12.98 15.96
C GLU A 310 23.13 11.78 15.70
N ILE A 311 23.39 11.02 14.63
CA ILE A 311 22.63 9.81 14.30
C ILE A 311 22.83 8.74 15.36
N VAL A 312 24.08 8.42 15.71
CA VAL A 312 24.40 7.41 16.71
C VAL A 312 23.81 7.81 18.06
N GLU A 313 23.99 9.06 18.49
CA GLU A 313 23.42 9.56 19.74
C GLU A 313 21.89 9.41 19.76
N ARG A 314 21.21 9.87 18.71
CA ARG A 314 19.75 9.80 18.59
C ARG A 314 19.20 8.37 18.63
N LEU A 315 19.92 7.41 18.05
CA LEU A 315 19.47 6.01 17.96
C LEU A 315 19.91 5.15 19.15
N THR A 316 20.90 5.60 19.92
CA THR A 316 21.36 4.92 21.13
C THR A 316 20.71 5.44 22.41
N GLN A 317 20.09 6.63 22.37
CA GLN A 317 19.41 7.23 23.51
C GLN A 317 18.30 6.31 24.06
N LEU A 318 18.44 5.93 25.34
CA LEU A 318 17.42 5.23 26.09
C LEU A 318 16.34 6.21 26.54
N VAL A 319 15.10 5.77 26.44
CA VAL A 319 13.95 6.51 26.95
C VAL A 319 13.09 5.61 27.82
N THR A 320 12.41 6.21 28.76
CA THR A 320 11.45 5.51 29.63
C THR A 320 10.10 5.36 28.94
N CYS A 321 9.52 4.17 29.04
CA CYS A 321 8.18 3.91 28.54
C CYS A 321 7.13 4.55 29.46
N PRO A 322 6.23 5.40 28.94
CA PRO A 322 5.24 6.12 29.76
C PRO A 322 4.17 5.20 30.39
N ILE A 323 4.11 3.93 30.00
CA ILE A 323 3.08 2.97 30.48
C ILE A 323 3.62 1.99 31.51
N CYS A 324 4.89 1.58 31.40
CA CYS A 324 5.46 0.56 32.27
C CYS A 324 6.80 0.94 32.89
N GLY A 325 7.33 2.14 32.61
CA GLY A 325 8.58 2.63 33.19
C GLY A 325 9.86 2.03 32.59
N SER A 326 9.79 0.89 31.90
CA SER A 326 10.99 0.26 31.31
C SER A 326 11.73 1.18 30.34
N GLU A 327 13.06 1.09 30.37
CA GLU A 327 13.94 1.80 29.45
C GLU A 327 14.07 1.04 28.13
N PHE A 328 14.03 1.76 27.01
CA PHE A 328 14.18 1.18 25.67
C PHE A 328 14.78 2.18 24.69
N LYS A 329 15.40 1.67 23.62
CA LYS A 329 15.93 2.49 22.52
C LYS A 329 14.80 2.97 21.60
N ARG A 330 14.74 4.27 21.29
CA ARG A 330 13.77 4.78 20.31
C ARG A 330 14.22 4.46 18.90
N LYS A 331 13.33 3.87 18.09
CA LYS A 331 13.54 3.71 16.64
C LYS A 331 13.22 5.00 15.87
N SER A 332 12.39 5.88 16.45
CA SER A 332 12.04 7.19 15.91
C SER A 332 11.46 8.08 17.00
N SER A 333 11.27 9.37 16.71
CA SER A 333 10.53 10.30 17.59
C SER A 333 9.07 9.87 17.82
N LEU A 334 8.51 9.04 16.93
CA LEU A 334 7.18 8.45 17.05
C LEU A 334 7.18 7.15 17.87
N HIS A 335 8.34 6.52 18.11
CA HIS A 335 8.48 5.30 18.92
C HIS A 335 8.43 5.63 20.42
N LYS A 336 7.21 5.82 20.93
CA LYS A 336 6.96 6.25 22.32
C LYS A 336 6.83 5.12 23.34
N PHE A 337 6.75 3.86 22.91
CA PHE A 337 6.46 2.72 23.78
C PHE A 337 7.45 1.57 23.58
N CYS A 338 7.80 0.85 24.65
CA CYS A 338 8.78 -0.25 24.57
C CYS A 338 8.26 -1.51 23.85
N SER A 339 6.94 -1.63 23.69
CA SER A 339 6.30 -2.79 23.05
C SER A 339 4.93 -2.43 22.48
N GLU A 340 4.43 -3.24 21.54
CA GLU A 340 3.05 -3.14 21.05
C GLU A 340 2.05 -3.27 22.21
N LYS A 341 2.31 -4.13 23.20
CA LYS A 341 1.46 -4.24 24.41
C LYS A 341 1.33 -2.89 25.14
N CYS A 342 2.43 -2.16 25.32
CA CYS A 342 2.41 -0.84 25.97
C CYS A 342 1.74 0.22 25.09
N LYS A 343 1.96 0.18 23.77
CA LYS A 343 1.28 1.05 22.81
C LYS A 343 -0.24 0.85 22.84
N TRP A 344 -0.70 -0.40 22.82
CA TRP A 344 -2.11 -0.75 22.94
C TRP A 344 -2.67 -0.26 24.28
N LYS A 345 -2.00 -0.54 25.41
CA LYS A 345 -2.41 -0.02 26.73
C LYS A 345 -2.57 1.51 26.76
N ASN A 346 -1.69 2.25 26.07
CA ASN A 346 -1.81 3.70 25.96
C ASN A 346 -3.07 4.13 25.19
N THR A 347 -3.45 3.41 24.12
CA THR A 347 -4.66 3.70 23.34
C THR A 347 -5.95 3.55 24.17
N TYR A 348 -5.94 2.70 25.21
CA TYR A 348 -7.07 2.51 26.12
C TYR A 348 -6.96 3.31 27.43
N HIS A 349 -5.87 4.06 27.64
CA HIS A 349 -5.65 4.82 28.87
C HIS A 349 -6.43 6.15 28.85
N SER A 350 -7.74 6.09 29.02
CA SER A 350 -8.58 7.26 29.31
C SER A 350 -8.50 7.58 30.81
N LYS A 351 -8.35 8.86 31.18
CA LYS A 351 -8.44 9.33 32.58
C LYS A 351 -9.83 9.08 33.23
N ASN A 352 -10.83 8.65 32.45
CA ASN A 352 -12.20 8.37 32.89
C ASN A 352 -12.67 6.97 32.43
N MET A 353 -12.16 5.88 33.03
CA MET A 353 -12.69 4.52 32.82
C MET A 353 -13.43 4.02 34.07
N SER A 354 -14.50 3.23 33.89
CA SER A 354 -15.25 2.62 35.02
C SER A 354 -14.57 1.36 35.54
N ASP A 355 -14.84 0.98 36.80
CA ASP A 355 -14.20 -0.15 37.49
C ASP A 355 -14.25 -1.46 36.70
N THR A 356 -15.32 -1.69 35.92
CA THR A 356 -15.48 -2.84 35.02
C THR A 356 -14.37 -2.98 33.97
N GLN A 357 -13.71 -1.88 33.62
CA GLN A 357 -12.69 -1.81 32.58
C GLN A 357 -11.26 -1.79 33.14
N THR A 358 -11.10 -1.67 34.47
CA THR A 358 -9.81 -1.63 35.17
C THR A 358 -9.24 -3.03 35.47
N GLY A 359 -10.00 -4.08 35.19
CA GLY A 359 -9.59 -5.45 35.50
C GLY A 359 -9.74 -5.82 36.99
N LYS A 360 -10.39 -4.98 37.81
CA LYS A 360 -10.79 -5.37 39.17
C LYS A 360 -11.90 -6.42 39.09
N PRO A 361 -11.74 -7.61 39.72
CA PRO A 361 -12.79 -8.62 39.79
C PRO A 361 -14.03 -8.04 40.47
N ARG A 362 -15.21 -8.21 39.85
CA ARG A 362 -16.49 -7.80 40.42
C ARG A 362 -16.98 -8.88 41.38
N GLU A 363 -17.13 -8.53 42.65
CA GLU A 363 -17.68 -9.42 43.66
C GLU A 363 -19.16 -9.75 43.36
N VAL A 364 -19.54 -10.99 43.63
CA VAL A 364 -20.89 -11.50 43.39
C VAL A 364 -21.42 -12.04 44.71
N THR A 365 -22.58 -11.57 45.16
CA THR A 365 -23.23 -12.08 46.38
C THR A 365 -24.41 -12.97 46.01
N TYR A 366 -24.41 -14.21 46.49
CA TYR A 366 -25.51 -15.15 46.27
C TYR A 366 -25.75 -16.01 47.52
N GLN A 367 -27.00 -16.08 47.98
CA GLN A 367 -27.42 -16.83 49.17
C GLN A 367 -26.56 -16.54 50.42
N GLY A 368 -26.19 -15.27 50.63
CA GLY A 368 -25.39 -14.84 51.79
C GLY A 368 -23.89 -15.14 51.68
N ARG A 369 -23.41 -15.74 50.59
CA ARG A 369 -21.99 -15.92 50.29
C ARG A 369 -21.50 -14.84 49.33
N ILE A 370 -20.26 -14.37 49.54
CA ILE A 370 -19.58 -13.40 48.69
C ILE A 370 -18.51 -14.15 47.88
N PHE A 371 -18.59 -14.03 46.57
CA PHE A 371 -17.61 -14.59 45.64
C PHE A 371 -16.72 -13.47 45.12
N PRO A 372 -15.38 -13.64 45.12
CA PRO A 372 -14.45 -12.60 44.69
C PRO A 372 -14.55 -12.28 43.20
N SER A 373 -15.14 -13.18 42.40
CA SER A 373 -15.40 -12.94 40.99
C SER A 373 -16.61 -13.71 40.48
N ILE A 374 -17.15 -13.26 39.34
CA ILE A 374 -18.12 -14.04 38.57
C ILE A 374 -17.57 -15.40 38.14
N VAL A 375 -16.25 -15.54 37.97
CA VAL A 375 -15.60 -16.79 37.56
C VAL A 375 -15.70 -17.82 38.68
N SER A 376 -15.26 -17.47 39.89
CA SER A 376 -15.35 -18.34 41.06
C SER A 376 -16.80 -18.71 41.39
N PHE A 377 -17.74 -17.76 41.25
CA PHE A 377 -19.16 -18.05 41.38
C PHE A 377 -19.65 -19.07 40.33
N CYS A 378 -19.25 -18.91 39.06
CA CYS A 378 -19.65 -19.83 38.00
C CYS A 378 -19.03 -21.23 38.16
N GLU A 379 -17.78 -21.33 38.62
CA GLU A 379 -17.10 -22.60 38.85
C GLU A 379 -17.74 -23.40 39.99
N GLU A 380 -18.07 -22.75 41.11
CA GLU A 380 -18.68 -23.44 42.27
C GLU A 380 -20.08 -23.99 41.96
N TYR A 381 -20.89 -23.22 41.21
CA TYR A 381 -22.26 -23.63 40.88
C TYR A 381 -22.40 -24.27 39.48
N GLY A 382 -21.29 -24.51 38.78
CA GLY A 382 -21.28 -25.19 37.47
C GLY A 382 -21.95 -24.41 36.34
N PHE A 383 -21.95 -23.08 36.39
CA PHE A 383 -22.52 -22.22 35.35
C PHE A 383 -21.51 -21.91 34.25
N ARG A 384 -22.00 -21.77 33.01
CA ARG A 384 -21.18 -21.25 31.91
C ARG A 384 -21.05 -19.74 32.06
N ARG A 385 -19.81 -19.29 32.32
CA ARG A 385 -19.45 -17.88 32.52
C ARG A 385 -20.09 -16.96 31.50
N THR A 386 -19.93 -17.21 30.20
CA THR A 386 -20.42 -16.33 29.13
C THR A 386 -21.93 -16.10 29.19
N LYS A 387 -22.71 -17.16 29.44
CA LYS A 387 -24.16 -17.08 29.54
C LYS A 387 -24.60 -16.43 30.85
N MET A 388 -23.93 -16.74 31.97
CA MET A 388 -24.23 -16.09 33.25
C MET A 388 -23.96 -14.59 33.20
N THR A 389 -22.86 -14.16 32.58
CA THR A 389 -22.55 -12.74 32.36
C THR A 389 -23.67 -12.03 31.58
N GLN A 390 -24.19 -12.65 30.52
CA GLN A 390 -25.28 -12.07 29.72
C GLN A 390 -26.58 -11.93 30.53
N LEU A 391 -26.92 -12.94 31.35
CA LEU A 391 -28.12 -12.89 32.20
C LEU A 391 -27.98 -11.81 33.29
N LEU A 392 -26.81 -11.70 33.92
CA LEU A 392 -26.55 -10.64 34.89
C LEU A 392 -26.62 -9.25 34.24
N GLN A 393 -26.11 -9.08 33.02
CA GLN A 393 -26.26 -7.82 32.27
C GLN A 393 -27.74 -7.52 31.97
N LYS A 394 -28.50 -8.52 31.55
CA LYS A 394 -29.94 -8.40 31.25
C LYS A 394 -30.78 -8.03 32.47
N HIS A 395 -30.44 -8.57 33.64
CA HIS A 395 -31.20 -8.38 34.88
C HIS A 395 -30.60 -7.34 35.83
N GLY A 396 -29.78 -6.41 35.33
CA GLY A 396 -29.24 -5.34 36.16
C GLY A 396 -28.37 -5.85 37.32
N GLN A 397 -27.73 -7.00 37.14
CA GLN A 397 -26.86 -7.70 38.11
C GLN A 397 -27.59 -8.37 39.27
N ASP A 398 -28.90 -8.60 39.14
CA ASP A 398 -29.63 -9.50 40.04
C ASP A 398 -29.20 -10.96 39.83
N VAL A 399 -28.38 -11.45 40.75
CA VAL A 399 -27.80 -12.80 40.71
C VAL A 399 -28.86 -13.87 40.91
N SER A 400 -29.83 -13.65 41.80
CA SER A 400 -30.89 -14.60 42.08
C SER A 400 -31.80 -14.80 40.86
N LYS A 401 -32.13 -13.70 40.19
CA LYS A 401 -32.92 -13.75 38.96
C LYS A 401 -32.15 -14.39 37.80
N ALA A 402 -30.86 -14.05 37.65
CA ALA A 402 -30.00 -14.65 36.64
C ALA A 402 -29.85 -16.17 36.83
N VAL A 403 -29.69 -16.66 38.07
CA VAL A 403 -29.63 -18.09 38.38
C VAL A 403 -30.94 -18.80 38.10
N SER A 404 -32.07 -18.20 38.50
CA SER A 404 -33.41 -18.75 38.22
C SER A 404 -33.63 -18.91 36.72
N ASP A 405 -33.38 -17.86 35.95
CA ASP A 405 -33.51 -17.89 34.49
C ASP A 405 -32.48 -18.84 33.84
N TYR A 406 -31.27 -18.97 34.39
CA TYR A 406 -30.26 -19.92 33.92
C TYR A 406 -30.74 -21.37 34.08
N LYS A 407 -31.33 -21.72 35.22
CA LYS A 407 -31.87 -23.06 35.51
C LYS A 407 -33.14 -23.36 34.70
N ASN A 408 -33.99 -22.37 34.51
CA ASN A 408 -35.26 -22.50 33.78
C ASN A 408 -35.09 -22.54 32.26
N ASN A 409 -33.98 -22.02 31.74
CA ASN A 409 -33.66 -22.00 30.31
C ASN A 409 -32.87 -23.25 29.87
N ALA A 410 -33.33 -24.42 30.30
CA ALA A 410 -32.97 -25.72 29.75
C ALA A 410 -33.73 -25.94 28.42
N GLY A 411 -33.24 -25.30 27.37
CA GLY A 411 -33.78 -25.43 26.02
C GLY A 411 -33.99 -26.89 25.59
N ASN A 412 -35.16 -27.18 25.01
CA ASN A 412 -35.52 -28.35 24.21
C ASN A 412 -35.34 -29.78 24.76
N LYS A 413 -34.82 -30.03 25.97
CA LYS A 413 -34.56 -31.40 26.50
C LYS A 413 -35.12 -31.70 27.90
N ARG A 414 -36.21 -31.05 28.33
CA ARG A 414 -36.88 -31.43 29.58
C ARG A 414 -37.64 -32.75 29.39
N LYS A 415 -37.14 -33.83 29.99
CA LYS A 415 -37.84 -35.12 30.07
C LYS A 415 -39.06 -35.01 30.97
N LEU A 416 -40.15 -35.68 30.61
CA LEU A 416 -41.41 -35.70 31.37
C LEU A 416 -41.80 -37.15 31.65
N LYS A 417 -42.44 -37.42 32.79
CA LYS A 417 -43.10 -38.70 33.04
C LYS A 417 -44.60 -38.45 33.17
N PHE A 418 -45.41 -39.26 32.51
CA PHE A 418 -46.86 -39.17 32.60
C PHE A 418 -47.47 -40.55 32.43
N LYS A 419 -48.32 -40.96 33.39
CA LYS A 419 -49.01 -42.26 33.40
C LYS A 419 -48.08 -43.47 33.14
N GLY A 420 -46.88 -43.45 33.73
CA GLY A 420 -45.90 -44.54 33.59
C GLY A 420 -45.00 -44.48 32.35
N THR A 421 -45.28 -43.58 31.40
CA THR A 421 -44.45 -43.41 30.18
C THR A 421 -43.46 -42.25 30.35
N GLU A 422 -42.21 -42.47 29.96
CA GLU A 422 -41.19 -41.42 29.90
C GLU A 422 -41.13 -40.77 28.51
N TYR A 423 -41.18 -39.45 28.50
CA TYR A 423 -41.09 -38.63 27.30
C TYR A 423 -39.75 -37.90 27.27
N PRO A 424 -38.98 -37.99 26.17
CA PRO A 424 -37.63 -37.44 26.12
C PRO A 424 -37.61 -35.90 26.00
N SER A 425 -38.73 -35.28 25.62
CA SER A 425 -38.88 -33.82 25.61
C SER A 425 -40.34 -33.40 25.76
N VAL A 426 -40.56 -32.16 26.23
CA VAL A 426 -41.87 -31.48 26.19
C VAL A 426 -42.45 -31.49 24.77
N SER A 427 -41.60 -31.40 23.74
CA SER A 427 -42.07 -31.39 22.35
C SER A 427 -42.59 -32.76 21.90
N ASN A 428 -41.99 -33.86 22.37
CA ASN A 428 -42.48 -35.21 22.08
C ASN A 428 -43.79 -35.47 22.81
N PHE A 429 -43.86 -35.07 24.09
CA PHE A 429 -45.08 -35.16 24.89
C PHE A 429 -46.24 -34.40 24.26
N CYS A 430 -46.02 -33.14 23.84
CA CYS A 430 -47.07 -32.35 23.17
C CYS A 430 -47.48 -32.94 21.82
N LYS A 431 -46.56 -33.53 21.05
CA LYS A 431 -46.90 -34.18 19.77
C LYS A 431 -47.77 -35.41 19.99
N GLU A 432 -47.42 -36.28 20.93
CA GLU A 432 -48.15 -37.53 21.18
C GLU A 432 -49.56 -37.28 21.74
N LEU A 433 -49.71 -36.28 22.61
CA LEU A 433 -51.00 -35.89 23.18
C LEU A 433 -51.73 -34.82 22.35
N ASN A 434 -51.22 -34.47 21.17
CA ASN A 434 -51.74 -33.45 20.26
C ASN A 434 -52.09 -32.11 20.94
N LEU A 435 -51.13 -31.56 21.69
CA LEU A 435 -51.23 -30.31 22.44
C LEU A 435 -50.47 -29.19 21.74
N ASP A 436 -50.99 -27.95 21.82
CA ASP A 436 -50.21 -26.79 21.42
C ASP A 436 -49.02 -26.60 22.37
N ARG A 437 -47.82 -26.71 21.80
CA ARG A 437 -46.57 -26.70 22.56
C ARG A 437 -46.38 -25.41 23.34
N SER A 438 -46.71 -24.27 22.75
CA SER A 438 -46.48 -22.95 23.35
C SER A 438 -47.41 -22.72 24.55
N ALA A 439 -48.69 -23.03 24.40
CA ALA A 439 -49.69 -22.91 25.44
C ALA A 439 -49.50 -23.94 26.56
N PHE A 440 -49.14 -25.20 26.24
CA PHE A 440 -48.84 -26.20 27.27
C PHE A 440 -47.57 -25.84 28.05
N SER A 441 -46.52 -25.35 27.39
CA SER A 441 -45.29 -24.93 28.07
C SER A 441 -45.54 -23.82 29.11
N LYS A 442 -46.47 -22.89 28.82
CA LYS A 442 -46.88 -21.84 29.77
C LYS A 442 -47.59 -22.43 31.00
N SER A 443 -48.48 -23.42 30.81
CA SER A 443 -49.09 -24.14 31.93
C SER A 443 -48.05 -24.91 32.74
N LEU A 444 -47.10 -25.56 32.08
CA LEU A 444 -46.04 -26.32 32.74
C LEU A 444 -45.13 -25.42 33.59
N ILE A 445 -44.83 -24.20 33.12
CA ILE A 445 -44.10 -23.19 33.89
C ILE A 445 -44.92 -22.74 35.11
N LYS A 446 -46.23 -22.52 34.93
CA LYS A 446 -47.11 -22.05 36.02
C LYS A 446 -47.18 -23.03 37.21
N PHE A 447 -47.05 -24.33 36.95
CA PHE A 447 -47.08 -25.37 37.98
C PHE A 447 -45.71 -26.02 38.23
N ASP A 448 -44.62 -25.27 37.99
CA ASP A 448 -43.23 -25.69 38.27
C ASP A 448 -42.81 -27.04 37.68
N GLY A 449 -43.48 -27.50 36.62
CA GLY A 449 -43.21 -28.77 35.97
C GLY A 449 -44.06 -29.96 36.39
N ASP A 450 -45.04 -29.75 37.26
CA ASP A 450 -46.06 -30.76 37.57
C ASP A 450 -46.91 -31.01 36.31
N VAL A 451 -46.70 -32.17 35.69
CA VAL A 451 -47.27 -32.51 34.37
C VAL A 451 -48.79 -32.68 34.45
N GLU A 452 -49.31 -33.25 35.54
CA GLU A 452 -50.74 -33.53 35.69
C GLU A 452 -51.53 -32.24 35.89
N LYS A 453 -51.09 -31.39 36.82
CA LYS A 453 -51.72 -30.09 37.06
C LYS A 453 -51.61 -29.18 35.84
N ALA A 454 -50.48 -29.21 35.13
CA ALA A 454 -50.30 -28.44 33.91
C ALA A 454 -51.25 -28.88 32.78
N LEU A 455 -51.51 -30.19 32.65
CA LEU A 455 -52.42 -30.74 31.65
C LEU A 455 -53.88 -30.40 31.98
N GLU A 456 -54.29 -30.51 33.24
CA GLU A 456 -55.63 -30.13 33.70
C GLU A 456 -55.89 -28.63 33.47
N HIS A 457 -54.96 -27.77 33.86
CA HIS A 457 -55.06 -26.33 33.60
C HIS A 457 -55.10 -26.01 32.10
N TYR A 458 -54.32 -26.72 31.28
CA TYR A 458 -54.34 -26.54 29.83
C TYR A 458 -55.71 -26.90 29.24
N LYS A 459 -56.31 -28.03 29.64
CA LYS A 459 -57.64 -28.46 29.18
C LYS A 459 -58.74 -27.51 29.62
N ASN A 460 -58.73 -27.08 30.88
CA ASN A 460 -59.70 -26.12 31.41
C ASN A 460 -59.61 -24.75 30.72
N ARG A 461 -58.42 -24.36 30.25
CA ARG A 461 -58.24 -23.13 29.47
C ARG A 461 -58.75 -23.25 28.03
N LYS A 462 -58.74 -24.46 27.44
CA LYS A 462 -59.28 -24.72 26.10
C LYS A 462 -60.81 -24.75 26.12
N LEU A 463 -61.41 -25.41 27.11
CA LEU A 463 -62.87 -25.45 27.33
C LEU A 463 -63.54 -24.09 27.61
N ARG A 464 -62.76 -23.07 28.01
CA ARG A 464 -63.26 -21.69 28.20
C ARG A 464 -63.11 -20.81 26.96
N ARG A 465 -62.51 -21.34 25.88
CA ARG A 465 -62.23 -20.64 24.62
C ARG A 465 -63.00 -21.21 23.43
N GLU A 466 -63.59 -22.39 23.60
CA GLU A 466 -64.68 -22.96 22.82
C GLU A 466 -65.99 -22.58 23.52
#